data_AF-A0A182VJA9-F1
#
_entry.id   AF-A0A182VJA9-F1
#
_cell.length_a   1.000
_cell.length_b   1.000
_cell.length_c   1.000
_cell.angle_alpha   90.00
_cell.angle_beta   90.00
_cell.angle_gamma   90.00
#
_symmetry.space_group_name_H-M   'P 1'
#
loop_
_entity.id
_entity.type
_entity.pdbx_description
1 polymer ?
#
loop_
_entity_poly.entity_id
_entity_poly.type
_entity_poly.pdbx_seq_one_letter_code
_entity_poly.pdbx_strand_id
1 'polypeptide(L)'
;LRCQRGKQNTTTIVQQNNNSEKRARKMAGIIRSTLAGRNAFALLTQKSVDVTCFRYASSNRVKRIKKPEITNRDANQAKAAAMRAEAEEQSLLYEGKRFESVAQSLSARGYLRTIKPYTPPENVTEQVLKLAKENGLTDARQPFGGMEKKFAFLSACGKALGHWVPNSMLHEVQTVEDTTIFYQTPIDTRLPLDAIRSVELPENLHIQQDYVRFHPETDTMFGGKSAFPKSSTVVTGLKYKQKYRGHEAKKSWP
;
A
#
# COMPACT_ATOMS: atom_id res chain seq x y z
N LEU A 1 -1.18 20.67 -68.76
CA LEU A 1 -2.59 20.98 -68.38
C LEU A 1 -3.11 19.91 -67.41
N ARG A 2 -4.04 20.28 -66.52
CA ARG A 2 -4.81 19.42 -65.57
C ARG A 2 -4.06 18.65 -64.47
N CYS A 3 -3.83 19.41 -63.40
CA CYS A 3 -4.16 19.02 -62.03
C CYS A 3 -5.43 18.14 -61.91
N GLN A 4 -5.40 17.12 -61.04
CA GLN A 4 -6.56 16.67 -60.25
C GLN A 4 -6.17 16.42 -58.79
N ARG A 5 -7.13 16.64 -57.88
CA ARG A 5 -6.95 16.66 -56.42
C ARG A 5 -7.51 15.40 -55.76
N GLY A 6 -6.75 14.89 -54.80
CA GLY A 6 -7.15 14.52 -53.43
C GLY A 6 -8.47 13.81 -53.14
N LYS A 7 -8.39 12.75 -52.31
CA LYS A 7 -9.50 12.27 -51.48
C LYS A 7 -8.99 11.44 -50.29
N GLN A 8 -9.68 11.59 -49.16
CA GLN A 8 -9.67 10.77 -47.93
C GLN A 8 -8.49 10.90 -46.95
N ASN A 9 -8.80 11.44 -45.77
CA ASN A 9 -8.25 11.08 -44.44
C ASN A 9 -9.02 11.85 -43.34
N THR A 10 -10.33 11.61 -43.24
CA THR A 10 -11.24 12.28 -42.27
C THR A 10 -11.64 11.41 -41.07
N THR A 11 -11.26 10.12 -41.07
CA THR A 11 -11.74 9.12 -40.10
C THR A 11 -11.07 9.23 -38.72
N THR A 12 -9.84 9.76 -38.64
CA THR A 12 -9.01 9.77 -37.41
C THR A 12 -9.42 10.82 -36.37
N ILE A 13 -10.11 11.89 -36.77
CA ILE A 13 -10.44 13.02 -35.88
C ILE A 13 -11.61 12.69 -34.94
N VAL A 14 -12.55 11.84 -35.37
CA VAL A 14 -13.74 11.48 -34.58
C VAL A 14 -13.39 10.64 -33.33
N GLN A 15 -12.31 9.84 -33.39
CA GLN A 15 -11.94 8.96 -32.28
C GLN A 15 -11.27 9.68 -31.10
N GLN A 16 -10.67 10.85 -31.31
CA GLN A 16 -9.99 11.58 -30.22
C GLN A 16 -10.98 12.34 -29.31
N ASN A 17 -12.08 12.86 -29.87
CA ASN A 17 -13.07 13.64 -29.11
C ASN A 17 -13.88 12.80 -28.12
N ASN A 18 -14.09 11.51 -28.38
CA ASN A 18 -14.88 10.63 -27.50
C ASN A 18 -14.14 10.23 -26.20
N ASN A 19 -12.82 10.44 -26.13
CA ASN A 19 -12.00 10.10 -24.96
C ASN A 19 -11.83 11.27 -23.96
N SER A 20 -12.10 12.52 -24.36
CA SER A 20 -12.08 13.67 -23.45
C SER A 20 -13.36 13.74 -22.59
N GLU A 21 -14.55 13.51 -23.18
CA GLU A 21 -15.82 13.48 -22.43
C GLU A 21 -15.86 12.41 -21.33
N LYS A 22 -15.27 11.23 -21.58
CA LYS A 22 -15.20 10.14 -20.59
C LYS A 22 -14.29 10.47 -19.38
N ARG A 23 -13.34 11.40 -19.52
CA ARG A 23 -12.54 11.90 -18.38
C ARG A 23 -13.29 12.94 -17.56
N ALA A 24 -14.08 13.82 -18.19
CA ALA A 24 -14.87 14.84 -17.50
C ALA A 24 -15.94 14.26 -16.55
N ARG A 25 -16.54 13.10 -16.90
CA ARG A 25 -17.57 12.45 -16.06
C ARG A 25 -17.04 11.72 -14.81
N LYS A 26 -15.72 11.61 -14.62
CA LYS A 26 -15.14 10.87 -13.47
C LYS A 26 -14.70 11.76 -12.30
N MET A 27 -14.93 13.08 -12.38
CA MET A 27 -14.49 14.07 -11.38
C MET A 27 -15.64 14.94 -10.81
N ALA A 28 -16.88 14.44 -10.84
CA ALA A 28 -18.07 15.11 -10.30
C ALA A 28 -18.75 14.29 -9.18
N GLY A 29 -17.93 13.65 -8.32
CA GLY A 29 -18.36 12.68 -7.30
C GLY A 29 -18.29 13.18 -5.85
N ILE A 30 -18.24 14.49 -5.61
CA ILE A 30 -18.26 15.09 -4.26
C ILE A 30 -19.16 16.35 -4.31
N ILE A 31 -19.85 16.64 -3.20
CA ILE A 31 -20.73 17.80 -2.97
C ILE A 31 -22.14 17.73 -3.61
N ARG A 32 -23.12 17.23 -2.83
CA ARG A 32 -24.34 17.99 -2.46
C ARG A 32 -25.24 17.23 -1.48
N SER A 33 -25.35 17.73 -0.26
CA SER A 33 -26.30 17.27 0.77
C SER A 33 -27.06 18.47 1.36
N THR A 34 -28.11 18.92 0.66
CA THR A 34 -29.17 19.79 1.20
C THR A 34 -30.37 19.76 0.26
N LEU A 35 -31.49 19.20 0.71
CA LEU A 35 -32.80 19.42 0.10
C LEU A 35 -33.71 20.07 1.13
N ALA A 36 -33.83 21.40 1.04
CA ALA A 36 -34.77 22.17 1.83
C ALA A 36 -36.20 21.96 1.29
N GLY A 37 -37.17 21.82 2.19
CA GLY A 37 -38.56 21.55 1.83
C GLY A 37 -39.24 22.73 1.13
N ARG A 38 -40.10 22.40 0.16
CA ARG A 38 -41.09 23.30 -0.45
C ARG A 38 -42.36 22.53 -0.76
N ASN A 39 -43.35 22.65 0.12
CA ASN A 39 -44.73 22.24 -0.18
C ASN A 39 -45.61 23.50 -0.18
N ALA A 40 -46.36 23.69 -1.27
CA ALA A 40 -47.18 24.86 -1.49
C ALA A 40 -48.50 24.80 -0.71
N PHE A 41 -49.04 25.98 -0.41
CA PHE A 41 -50.27 26.18 0.33
C PHE A 41 -51.49 26.12 -0.60
N ALA A 42 -52.58 25.46 -0.18
CA ALA A 42 -53.87 25.52 -0.86
C ALA A 42 -55.01 25.64 0.17
N LEU A 43 -55.69 26.78 0.13
CA LEU A 43 -56.98 27.08 0.77
C LEU A 43 -58.10 26.38 -0.05
N LEU A 44 -59.36 26.19 0.36
CA LEU A 44 -60.17 26.54 1.55
C LEU A 44 -61.47 25.69 1.46
N THR A 45 -62.17 25.41 2.56
CA THR A 45 -63.63 25.66 2.76
C THR A 45 -64.16 24.99 4.05
N GLN A 46 -65.28 25.50 4.57
CA GLN A 46 -65.79 25.28 5.94
C GLN A 46 -67.02 24.35 5.98
N LYS A 47 -67.35 23.78 7.16
CA LYS A 47 -68.62 24.03 7.91
C LYS A 47 -68.76 23.25 9.25
N SER A 48 -69.06 24.01 10.32
CA SER A 48 -69.93 23.77 11.49
C SER A 48 -70.22 22.35 12.07
N VAL A 49 -69.90 22.13 13.37
CA VAL A 49 -70.86 22.06 14.54
C VAL A 49 -72.05 21.06 14.44
N ASP A 50 -72.38 20.17 15.42
CA ASP A 50 -71.95 20.05 16.84
C ASP A 50 -72.12 18.65 17.55
N VAL A 51 -72.00 18.64 18.89
CA VAL A 51 -72.15 17.58 19.94
C VAL A 51 -73.27 16.53 19.79
N THR A 52 -72.97 15.24 20.06
CA THR A 52 -73.54 14.38 21.15
C THR A 52 -73.23 12.89 20.98
N CYS A 53 -73.37 12.15 22.09
CA CYS A 53 -72.98 10.75 22.25
C CYS A 53 -74.01 9.74 21.72
N PHE A 54 -73.51 8.61 21.19
CA PHE A 54 -74.16 7.32 21.37
C PHE A 54 -73.10 6.21 21.44
N ARG A 55 -73.08 5.46 22.54
CA ARG A 55 -72.44 4.14 22.58
C ARG A 55 -73.52 3.10 22.35
N TYR A 56 -73.40 2.28 21.31
CA TYR A 56 -73.75 0.87 21.43
C TYR A 56 -72.90 0.01 20.48
N ALA A 57 -72.68 -1.24 20.86
CA ALA A 57 -71.66 -2.08 20.23
C ALA A 57 -72.08 -2.60 18.85
N SER A 58 -71.14 -2.67 17.91
CA SER A 58 -71.25 -3.52 16.74
C SER A 58 -69.89 -4.11 16.32
N SER A 59 -69.97 -5.30 15.71
CA SER A 59 -68.88 -6.23 15.46
C SER A 59 -67.73 -5.69 14.60
N ASN A 60 -66.74 -5.05 15.24
CA ASN A 60 -65.46 -4.74 14.61
C ASN A 60 -64.60 -6.00 14.42
N ARG A 61 -65.00 -6.83 13.44
CA ARG A 61 -64.13 -7.82 12.81
C ARG A 61 -63.04 -7.05 12.06
N VAL A 62 -61.99 -6.64 12.77
CA VAL A 62 -60.82 -5.98 12.18
C VAL A 62 -60.29 -6.91 11.09
N LYS A 63 -60.52 -6.53 9.82
CA LYS A 63 -59.97 -7.26 8.68
C LYS A 63 -58.45 -7.29 8.88
N ARG A 64 -57.87 -8.48 9.01
CA ARG A 64 -56.43 -8.66 9.19
C ARG A 64 -55.73 -7.91 8.05
N ILE A 65 -55.14 -6.75 8.37
CA ILE A 65 -54.38 -5.96 7.42
C ILE A 65 -53.26 -6.88 6.95
N LYS A 66 -53.29 -7.29 5.67
CA LYS A 66 -52.17 -8.02 5.09
C LYS A 66 -50.95 -7.12 5.24
N LYS A 67 -49.88 -7.64 5.87
CA LYS A 67 -48.59 -6.94 5.87
C LYS A 67 -48.27 -6.57 4.41
N PRO A 68 -47.78 -5.34 4.13
CA PRO A 68 -47.46 -4.96 2.75
C PRO A 68 -46.52 -6.02 2.17
N GLU A 69 -46.97 -6.66 1.10
CA GLU A 69 -46.21 -7.75 0.48
C GLU A 69 -44.86 -7.16 0.03
N ILE A 70 -43.79 -7.83 0.48
CA ILE A 70 -42.44 -7.27 0.51
C ILE A 70 -42.05 -6.76 -0.87
N THR A 71 -41.70 -5.47 -0.92
CA THR A 71 -41.19 -4.74 -2.07
C THR A 71 -40.38 -5.64 -3.00
N ASN A 72 -40.99 -6.01 -4.15
CA ASN A 72 -40.45 -6.91 -5.18
C ASN A 72 -39.27 -7.76 -4.73
N ARG A 73 -39.54 -8.86 -4.01
CA ARG A 73 -38.51 -9.81 -3.53
C ARG A 73 -37.49 -10.12 -4.61
N ASP A 74 -37.96 -10.37 -5.83
CA ASP A 74 -37.14 -10.78 -6.96
C ASP A 74 -36.29 -9.60 -7.51
N ALA A 75 -36.75 -8.34 -7.39
CA ALA A 75 -35.94 -7.16 -7.71
C ALA A 75 -34.87 -6.88 -6.65
N ASN A 76 -35.18 -7.08 -5.36
CA ASN A 76 -34.18 -7.01 -4.28
C ASN A 76 -33.15 -8.14 -4.40
N GLN A 77 -33.58 -9.35 -4.79
CA GLN A 77 -32.71 -10.49 -5.05
C GLN A 77 -31.84 -10.27 -6.29
N ALA A 78 -32.39 -9.74 -7.39
CA ALA A 78 -31.63 -9.36 -8.58
C ALA A 78 -30.60 -8.26 -8.27
N LYS A 79 -30.95 -7.23 -7.49
CA LYS A 79 -30.02 -6.18 -7.06
C LYS A 79 -28.91 -6.73 -6.15
N ALA A 80 -29.24 -7.69 -5.27
CA ALA A 80 -28.25 -8.37 -4.43
C ALA A 80 -27.38 -9.39 -5.21
N ALA A 81 -27.88 -9.93 -6.32
CA ALA A 81 -27.09 -10.77 -7.24
C ALA A 81 -26.13 -9.91 -8.07
N ALA A 82 -26.60 -8.78 -8.62
CA ALA A 82 -25.77 -7.81 -9.33
C ALA A 82 -24.62 -7.28 -8.44
N MET A 83 -24.91 -6.88 -7.19
CA MET A 83 -23.88 -6.47 -6.24
C MET A 83 -22.85 -7.57 -5.90
N ARG A 84 -23.23 -8.85 -5.97
CA ARG A 84 -22.28 -9.97 -5.79
C ARG A 84 -21.43 -10.17 -7.04
N ALA A 85 -22.04 -10.16 -8.23
CA ALA A 85 -21.32 -10.23 -9.49
C ALA A 85 -20.31 -9.08 -9.64
N GLU A 86 -20.69 -7.84 -9.31
CA GLU A 86 -19.76 -6.69 -9.30
C GLU A 86 -18.60 -6.87 -8.29
N ALA A 87 -18.84 -7.51 -7.14
CA ALA A 87 -17.81 -7.81 -6.15
C ALA A 87 -16.89 -8.96 -6.57
N GLU A 88 -17.42 -9.96 -7.28
CA GLU A 88 -16.68 -11.08 -7.88
C GLU A 88 -15.83 -10.60 -9.06
N GLU A 89 -16.38 -9.78 -9.96
CA GLU A 89 -15.60 -9.11 -11.02
C GLU A 89 -14.48 -8.25 -10.44
N GLN A 90 -14.75 -7.50 -9.36
CA GLN A 90 -13.70 -6.77 -8.65
C GLN A 90 -12.67 -7.72 -8.00
N SER A 91 -13.06 -8.86 -7.43
CA SER A 91 -12.07 -9.79 -6.85
C SER A 91 -11.14 -10.33 -7.93
N LEU A 92 -11.68 -10.79 -9.06
CA LEU A 92 -10.93 -11.28 -10.22
C LEU A 92 -9.94 -10.22 -10.75
N LEU A 93 -10.36 -8.94 -10.85
CA LEU A 93 -9.49 -7.82 -11.26
C LEU A 93 -8.37 -7.46 -10.28
N TYR A 94 -8.45 -7.96 -9.03
CA TYR A 94 -7.50 -7.70 -7.95
C TYR A 94 -6.77 -8.95 -7.44
N GLU A 95 -7.12 -10.16 -7.88
CA GLU A 95 -6.53 -11.41 -7.35
C GLU A 95 -5.01 -11.44 -7.49
N GLY A 96 -4.44 -11.10 -8.66
CA GLY A 96 -2.99 -10.94 -8.83
C GLY A 96 -2.41 -9.74 -8.05
N LYS A 97 -3.08 -8.57 -8.13
CA LYS A 97 -2.62 -7.32 -7.50
C LYS A 97 -2.57 -7.40 -5.98
N ARG A 98 -3.43 -8.22 -5.36
CA ARG A 98 -3.39 -8.50 -3.92
C ARG A 98 -2.09 -9.21 -3.56
N PHE A 99 -1.71 -10.26 -4.27
CA PHE A 99 -0.43 -10.95 -4.04
C PHE A 99 0.77 -10.01 -4.26
N GLU A 100 0.78 -9.21 -5.33
CA GLU A 100 1.81 -8.18 -5.55
C GLU A 100 1.89 -7.17 -4.40
N SER A 101 0.75 -6.63 -3.95
CA SER A 101 0.71 -5.64 -2.86
C SER A 101 1.14 -6.23 -1.51
N VAL A 102 0.84 -7.51 -1.27
CA VAL A 102 1.28 -8.24 -0.07
C VAL A 102 2.78 -8.53 -0.16
N ALA A 103 3.28 -8.96 -1.32
CA ALA A 103 4.71 -9.17 -1.56
C ALA A 103 5.51 -7.87 -1.40
N GLN A 104 5.03 -6.76 -1.95
CA GLN A 104 5.59 -5.41 -1.76
C GLN A 104 5.54 -4.98 -0.28
N SER A 105 4.43 -5.24 0.40
CA SER A 105 4.29 -4.93 1.84
C SER A 105 5.21 -5.77 2.70
N LEU A 106 5.52 -7.01 2.31
CA LEU A 106 6.49 -7.87 2.97
C LEU A 106 7.93 -7.41 2.67
N SER A 107 8.27 -7.09 1.42
CA SER A 107 9.60 -6.59 1.05
C SER A 107 9.91 -5.22 1.67
N ALA A 108 8.89 -4.39 1.91
CA ALA A 108 9.04 -3.09 2.57
C ALA A 108 9.14 -3.18 4.11
N ARG A 109 8.98 -4.37 4.71
CA ARG A 109 9.17 -4.60 6.15
C ARG A 109 10.61 -5.00 6.43
N GLY A 110 11.33 -4.14 7.14
CA GLY A 110 12.69 -4.44 7.59
C GLY A 110 13.38 -3.20 8.17
N TYR A 111 14.63 -3.38 8.57
CA TYR A 111 15.57 -2.28 8.80
C TYR A 111 16.15 -1.79 7.45
N LEU A 112 16.76 -0.61 7.42
CA LEU A 112 17.43 -0.02 6.25
C LEU A 112 16.57 0.11 4.95
N ARG A 113 15.24 0.18 5.07
CA ARG A 113 14.26 0.20 3.96
C ARG A 113 14.57 1.07 2.73
N THR A 114 15.27 2.20 2.91
CA THR A 114 15.61 3.14 1.82
C THR A 114 16.73 2.60 0.92
N ILE A 115 17.61 1.77 1.47
CA ILE A 115 18.80 1.24 0.81
C ILE A 115 18.50 -0.18 0.34
N LYS A 116 18.75 -0.46 -0.94
CA LYS A 116 18.64 -1.81 -1.50
C LYS A 116 19.99 -2.49 -1.42
N PRO A 117 20.06 -3.81 -1.14
CA PRO A 117 21.30 -4.55 -1.27
C PRO A 117 21.78 -4.48 -2.72
N TYR A 118 23.09 -4.32 -2.90
CA TYR A 118 23.71 -4.22 -4.21
C TYR A 118 25.01 -5.02 -4.23
N THR A 119 25.08 -5.97 -5.15
CA THR A 119 26.29 -6.73 -5.45
C THR A 119 26.84 -6.20 -6.77
N PRO A 120 28.05 -5.63 -6.80
CA PRO A 120 28.62 -5.07 -8.03
C PRO A 120 28.94 -6.20 -9.01
N PRO A 121 28.44 -6.16 -10.26
CA PRO A 121 28.89 -7.10 -11.29
C PRO A 121 30.35 -6.83 -11.68
N GLU A 122 31.12 -7.89 -12.00
CA GLU A 122 32.54 -7.75 -12.37
C GLU A 122 32.77 -6.76 -13.54
N ASN A 123 31.80 -6.68 -14.45
CA ASN A 123 31.83 -5.82 -15.63
C ASN A 123 31.38 -4.36 -15.39
N VAL A 124 31.24 -3.89 -14.13
CA VAL A 124 30.84 -2.49 -13.81
C VAL A 124 31.69 -1.47 -14.55
N THR A 125 33.01 -1.60 -14.49
CA THR A 125 33.97 -0.65 -15.09
C THR A 125 33.73 -0.51 -16.59
N GLU A 126 33.62 -1.64 -17.30
CA GLU A 126 33.34 -1.64 -18.73
C GLU A 126 31.98 -1.04 -19.06
N GLN A 127 30.94 -1.38 -18.30
CA GLN A 127 29.59 -0.86 -18.55
C GLN A 127 29.54 0.66 -18.34
N VAL A 128 30.12 1.17 -17.26
CA VAL A 128 30.19 2.60 -16.99
C VAL A 128 31.00 3.32 -18.07
N LEU A 129 32.12 2.76 -18.55
CA LEU A 129 32.90 3.32 -19.66
C LEU A 129 32.19 3.25 -21.02
N LYS A 130 31.40 2.20 -21.29
CA LYS A 130 30.55 2.10 -22.49
C LYS A 130 29.46 3.18 -22.47
N LEU A 131 28.74 3.31 -21.35
CA LEU A 131 27.72 4.34 -21.14
C LEU A 131 28.29 5.77 -21.16
N ALA A 132 29.51 5.99 -20.68
CA ALA A 132 30.17 7.29 -20.76
C ALA A 132 30.42 7.70 -22.23
N LYS A 133 30.94 6.78 -23.05
CA LYS A 133 31.14 7.00 -24.49
C LYS A 133 29.83 7.29 -25.22
N GLU A 134 28.77 6.54 -24.93
CA GLU A 134 27.42 6.77 -25.49
C GLU A 134 26.85 8.15 -25.14
N ASN A 135 27.17 8.70 -23.96
CA ASN A 135 26.78 10.03 -23.52
C ASN A 135 27.78 11.14 -23.91
N GLY A 136 28.78 10.83 -24.74
CA GLY A 136 29.78 11.79 -25.23
C GLY A 136 30.76 12.29 -24.17
N LEU A 137 31.03 11.46 -23.14
CA LEU A 137 32.01 11.71 -22.09
C LEU A 137 33.28 10.90 -22.39
N THR A 138 34.26 11.54 -23.01
CA THR A 138 35.52 10.90 -23.44
C THR A 138 36.54 10.81 -22.30
N ASP A 139 36.65 11.87 -21.49
CA ASP A 139 37.63 11.95 -20.39
C ASP A 139 37.03 11.50 -19.07
N ALA A 140 37.56 10.43 -18.49
CA ALA A 140 37.01 9.87 -17.24
C ALA A 140 37.18 10.81 -16.02
N ARG A 141 38.22 11.66 -16.04
CA ARG A 141 38.60 12.60 -14.97
C ARG A 141 38.02 14.00 -15.11
N GLN A 142 37.44 14.36 -16.25
CA GLN A 142 36.85 15.69 -16.36
C GLN A 142 35.52 15.74 -15.61
N PRO A 143 35.23 16.86 -14.90
CA PRO A 143 33.95 17.05 -14.26
C PRO A 143 32.84 17.15 -15.32
N PHE A 144 31.63 16.70 -15.00
CA PHE A 144 30.50 16.80 -15.94
C PHE A 144 30.21 18.26 -16.32
N GLY A 145 30.58 18.67 -17.53
CA GLY A 145 30.40 20.02 -18.07
C GLY A 145 28.94 20.46 -18.33
N GLY A 146 27.96 19.85 -17.66
CA GLY A 146 26.54 20.20 -17.77
C GLY A 146 25.65 19.25 -16.96
N MET A 147 24.66 19.82 -16.26
CA MET A 147 23.75 19.06 -15.40
C MET A 147 22.87 18.07 -16.19
N GLU A 148 22.49 18.42 -17.42
CA GLU A 148 21.73 17.54 -18.32
C GLU A 148 22.54 16.28 -18.70
N LYS A 149 23.82 16.44 -19.06
CA LYS A 149 24.72 15.31 -19.38
C LYS A 149 24.90 14.38 -18.18
N LYS A 150 25.12 14.96 -17.00
CA LYS A 150 25.19 14.21 -15.73
C LYS A 150 23.89 13.44 -15.46
N PHE A 151 22.73 14.08 -15.62
CA PHE A 151 21.44 13.43 -15.42
C PHE A 151 21.17 12.29 -16.41
N ALA A 152 21.47 12.49 -17.70
CA ALA A 152 21.32 11.48 -18.74
C ALA A 152 22.21 10.25 -18.46
N PHE A 153 23.50 10.49 -18.18
CA PHE A 153 24.48 9.46 -17.87
C PHE A 153 24.12 8.66 -16.60
N LEU A 154 23.80 9.33 -15.49
CA LEU A 154 23.40 8.66 -14.24
C LEU A 154 22.06 7.91 -14.40
N SER A 155 21.13 8.43 -15.20
CA SER A 155 19.87 7.74 -15.52
C SER A 155 20.08 6.49 -16.39
N ALA A 156 21.09 6.49 -17.27
CA ALA A 156 21.48 5.32 -18.04
C ALA A 156 22.14 4.27 -17.14
N CYS A 157 23.09 4.68 -16.29
CA CYS A 157 23.75 3.80 -15.31
C CYS A 157 22.74 3.16 -14.35
N GLY A 158 21.81 3.94 -13.79
CA GLY A 158 20.79 3.44 -12.86
C GLY A 158 19.77 2.48 -13.48
N LYS A 159 19.56 2.54 -14.80
CA LYS A 159 18.76 1.56 -15.56
C LYS A 159 19.55 0.28 -15.85
N ALA A 160 20.83 0.40 -16.25
CA ALA A 160 21.67 -0.73 -16.60
C ALA A 160 22.06 -1.59 -15.38
N LEU A 161 22.46 -0.93 -14.28
CA LEU A 161 22.95 -1.57 -13.05
C LEU A 161 21.83 -1.81 -12.02
N GLY A 162 20.61 -1.31 -12.25
CA GLY A 162 19.46 -1.42 -11.34
C GLY A 162 19.59 -0.63 -10.03
N HIS A 163 20.69 0.09 -9.83
CA HIS A 163 21.03 0.82 -8.61
C HIS A 163 21.14 2.33 -8.89
N TRP A 164 20.46 3.15 -8.09
CA TRP A 164 20.32 4.59 -8.32
C TRP A 164 21.12 5.38 -7.28
N VAL A 165 21.88 6.37 -7.73
CA VAL A 165 22.61 7.29 -6.85
C VAL A 165 21.62 8.09 -6.00
N PRO A 166 21.70 8.08 -4.66
CA PRO A 166 20.81 8.84 -3.80
C PRO A 166 21.16 10.33 -3.81
N ASN A 167 20.15 11.18 -3.58
CA ASN A 167 20.28 12.64 -3.62
C ASN A 167 21.41 13.21 -2.75
N SER A 168 21.73 12.55 -1.62
CA SER A 168 22.83 12.93 -0.75
C SER A 168 24.19 12.83 -1.44
N MET A 169 24.46 11.76 -2.19
CA MET A 169 25.76 11.53 -2.86
C MET A 169 25.85 12.16 -4.26
N LEU A 170 24.77 12.75 -4.79
CA LEU A 170 24.79 13.40 -6.11
C LEU A 170 25.80 14.55 -6.21
N HIS A 171 26.21 15.18 -5.11
CA HIS A 171 27.20 16.26 -5.11
C HIS A 171 28.65 15.76 -5.11
N GLU A 172 28.89 14.54 -4.61
CA GLU A 172 30.20 13.87 -4.57
C GLU A 172 30.57 13.30 -5.94
N VAL A 173 29.59 12.78 -6.69
CA VAL A 173 29.80 12.23 -8.04
C VAL A 173 30.02 13.35 -9.06
N GLN A 174 31.27 13.78 -9.26
CA GLN A 174 31.62 14.88 -10.17
C GLN A 174 32.19 14.39 -11.52
N THR A 175 32.80 13.21 -11.53
CA THR A 175 33.48 12.59 -12.66
C THR A 175 32.94 11.18 -12.97
N VAL A 176 33.42 10.59 -14.06
CA VAL A 176 33.12 9.19 -14.40
C VAL A 176 33.91 8.22 -13.50
N GLU A 177 35.11 8.61 -13.04
CA GLU A 177 35.87 7.85 -12.03
C GLU A 177 35.07 7.73 -10.71
N ASP A 178 34.51 8.82 -10.18
CA ASP A 178 33.68 8.79 -8.95
C ASP A 178 32.46 7.88 -9.11
N THR A 179 31.82 7.95 -10.30
CA THR A 179 30.67 7.09 -10.64
C THR A 179 31.07 5.62 -10.67
N THR A 180 32.27 5.32 -11.18
CA THR A 180 32.81 3.95 -11.25
C THR A 180 33.11 3.41 -9.86
N ILE A 181 33.73 4.21 -8.99
CA ILE A 181 34.00 3.86 -7.59
C ILE A 181 32.67 3.58 -6.86
N PHE A 182 31.67 4.46 -7.02
CA PHE A 182 30.34 4.27 -6.43
C PHE A 182 29.72 2.91 -6.80
N TYR A 183 29.69 2.58 -8.09
CA TYR A 183 29.14 1.29 -8.55
C TYR A 183 30.06 0.08 -8.32
N GLN A 184 31.31 0.27 -7.89
CA GLN A 184 32.16 -0.80 -7.38
C GLN A 184 31.91 -1.10 -5.90
N THR A 185 31.35 -0.16 -5.12
CA THR A 185 31.09 -0.41 -3.69
C THR A 185 29.91 -1.38 -3.49
N PRO A 186 30.11 -2.53 -2.82
CA PRO A 186 29.02 -3.40 -2.44
C PRO A 186 28.21 -2.79 -1.29
N ILE A 187 26.90 -3.07 -1.28
CA ILE A 187 25.99 -2.58 -0.24
C ILE A 187 25.29 -3.77 0.40
N ASP A 188 25.72 -4.10 1.63
CA ASP A 188 25.06 -5.08 2.48
C ASP A 188 24.03 -4.42 3.40
N THR A 189 22.78 -4.88 3.32
CA THR A 189 21.67 -4.42 4.18
C THR A 189 21.38 -5.37 5.35
N ARG A 190 22.26 -6.34 5.61
CA ARG A 190 22.13 -7.31 6.72
C ARG A 190 22.34 -6.60 8.05
N LEU A 191 21.63 -7.04 9.11
CA LEU A 191 21.91 -6.53 10.45
C LEU A 191 23.30 -7.02 10.92
N PRO A 192 24.05 -6.24 11.72
CA PRO A 192 25.36 -6.68 12.21
C PRO A 192 25.33 -8.02 12.96
N LEU A 193 24.28 -8.28 13.74
CA LEU A 193 24.06 -9.56 14.43
C LEU A 193 23.87 -10.74 13.45
N ASP A 194 23.14 -10.51 12.35
CA ASP A 194 22.91 -11.51 11.29
C ASP A 194 24.16 -11.72 10.44
N ALA A 195 25.01 -10.69 10.29
CA ALA A 195 26.31 -10.82 9.63
C ALA A 195 27.25 -11.69 10.48
N ILE A 196 27.39 -11.39 11.77
CA ILE A 196 28.23 -12.16 12.71
C ILE A 196 27.78 -13.63 12.79
N ARG A 197 26.48 -13.92 12.68
CA ARG A 197 25.95 -15.29 12.59
C ARG A 197 26.58 -16.13 11.46
N SER A 198 26.96 -15.51 10.36
CA SER A 198 27.52 -16.17 9.17
C SER A 198 29.04 -16.30 9.19
N VAL A 199 29.71 -15.69 10.16
CA VAL A 199 31.17 -15.73 10.33
C VAL A 199 31.52 -16.86 11.30
N GLU A 200 32.63 -17.55 11.06
CA GLU A 200 33.17 -18.52 12.02
C GLU A 200 33.66 -17.77 13.28
N LEU A 201 32.96 -17.96 14.41
CA LEU A 201 33.34 -17.33 15.67
C LEU A 201 34.48 -18.10 16.33
N PRO A 202 35.42 -17.41 17.01
CA PRO A 202 36.40 -18.06 17.89
C PRO A 202 35.71 -18.95 18.94
N GLU A 203 36.34 -20.08 19.28
CA GLU A 203 35.75 -21.10 20.18
C GLU A 203 35.32 -20.55 21.55
N ASN A 204 36.00 -19.50 22.04
CA ASN A 204 35.70 -18.83 23.30
C ASN A 204 34.58 -17.78 23.23
N LEU A 205 34.02 -17.52 22.05
CA LEU A 205 33.00 -16.49 21.82
C LEU A 205 31.63 -17.11 21.49
N HIS A 206 30.71 -17.06 22.45
CA HIS A 206 29.34 -17.54 22.27
C HIS A 206 28.34 -16.38 22.31
N ILE A 207 27.65 -16.13 21.21
CA ILE A 207 26.67 -15.04 21.09
C ILE A 207 25.25 -15.61 21.08
N GLN A 208 24.43 -15.18 22.04
CA GLN A 208 23.00 -15.48 22.07
C GLN A 208 22.26 -14.56 21.09
N GLN A 209 21.80 -15.12 19.97
CA GLN A 209 21.15 -14.36 18.89
C GLN A 209 19.65 -14.18 19.11
N ASP A 210 18.94 -15.23 19.55
CA ASP A 210 17.54 -15.13 19.93
C ASP A 210 17.43 -14.49 21.33
N TYR A 211 16.47 -13.58 21.50
CA TYR A 211 16.18 -12.99 22.80
C TYR A 211 15.54 -14.02 23.73
N VAL A 212 16.33 -14.54 24.65
CA VAL A 212 15.85 -15.36 25.77
C VAL A 212 15.09 -14.44 26.74
N ARG A 213 13.86 -14.82 27.09
CA ARG A 213 13.10 -14.18 28.17
C ARG A 213 13.19 -15.09 29.38
N PHE A 214 13.54 -14.53 30.54
CA PHE A 214 13.57 -15.27 31.79
C PHE A 214 12.23 -15.97 32.06
N HIS A 215 12.29 -17.26 32.37
CA HIS A 215 11.16 -18.08 32.80
C HIS A 215 11.68 -19.08 33.85
N PRO A 216 11.16 -19.08 35.09
CA PRO A 216 11.84 -19.72 36.23
C PRO A 216 11.96 -21.23 36.12
N GLU A 217 11.08 -21.87 35.34
CA GLU A 217 11.09 -23.32 35.11
C GLU A 217 12.10 -23.76 34.03
N THR A 218 12.46 -22.90 33.08
CA THR A 218 13.33 -23.25 31.94
C THR A 218 14.71 -22.63 32.04
N ASP A 219 14.85 -21.52 32.76
CA ASP A 219 16.10 -20.79 32.96
C ASP A 219 16.63 -21.06 34.38
N THR A 220 17.31 -22.20 34.52
CA THR A 220 17.77 -22.74 35.80
C THR A 220 19.19 -22.32 36.18
N MET A 221 19.90 -21.53 35.35
CA MET A 221 21.31 -21.16 35.60
C MET A 221 21.54 -20.46 36.94
N PHE A 222 20.55 -19.71 37.43
CA PHE A 222 20.55 -19.06 38.75
C PHE A 222 19.53 -19.68 39.72
N GLY A 223 19.23 -20.97 39.56
CA GLY A 223 18.24 -21.69 40.37
C GLY A 223 16.82 -21.13 40.22
N GLY A 224 16.46 -20.65 39.03
CA GLY A 224 15.15 -20.03 38.77
C GLY A 224 14.92 -18.69 39.47
N LYS A 225 15.97 -18.03 39.97
CA LYS A 225 15.89 -16.71 40.62
C LYS A 225 16.27 -15.60 39.64
N SER A 226 15.34 -14.69 39.37
CA SER A 226 15.59 -13.47 38.61
C SER A 226 15.98 -12.31 39.53
N ALA A 227 16.77 -11.37 39.02
CA ALA A 227 17.07 -10.09 39.66
C ALA A 227 15.80 -9.25 39.96
N PHE A 228 14.68 -9.54 39.30
CA PHE A 228 13.40 -8.85 39.48
C PHE A 228 12.28 -9.83 39.92
N PRO A 229 12.31 -10.31 41.18
CA PRO A 229 11.43 -11.40 41.64
C PRO A 229 9.92 -11.07 41.65
N LYS A 230 9.54 -9.79 41.50
CA LYS A 230 8.14 -9.32 41.50
C LYS A 230 7.65 -8.79 40.14
N SER A 231 8.49 -8.77 39.11
CA SER A 231 8.07 -8.34 37.76
C SER A 231 7.51 -9.52 36.98
N SER A 232 6.26 -9.42 36.51
CA SER A 232 5.71 -10.38 35.55
C SER A 232 6.23 -10.10 34.14
N THR A 233 6.62 -11.16 33.43
CA THR A 233 7.00 -11.09 32.01
C THR A 233 5.76 -11.37 31.16
N VAL A 234 4.89 -10.37 31.02
CA VAL A 234 3.63 -10.50 30.26
C VAL A 234 3.89 -10.26 28.78
N VAL A 235 3.48 -11.22 27.94
CA VAL A 235 3.57 -11.11 26.48
C VAL A 235 2.20 -10.71 25.92
N THR A 236 2.04 -9.42 25.61
CA THR A 236 0.75 -8.82 25.21
C THR A 236 0.36 -9.07 23.75
N GLY A 237 1.33 -9.04 22.83
CA GLY A 237 1.05 -9.18 21.39
C GLY A 237 0.76 -10.62 20.97
N LEU A 238 -0.34 -10.86 20.26
CA LEU A 238 -0.80 -12.19 19.82
C LEU A 238 0.29 -13.01 19.11
N LYS A 239 1.02 -12.40 18.15
CA LYS A 239 2.17 -13.01 17.45
C LYS A 239 3.24 -13.50 18.42
N TYR A 240 3.56 -12.68 19.43
CA TYR A 240 4.62 -13.00 20.39
C TYR A 240 4.15 -13.98 21.46
N LYS A 241 2.87 -14.00 21.83
CA LYS A 241 2.29 -14.94 22.81
C LYS A 241 2.40 -16.41 22.37
N GLN A 242 2.48 -16.67 21.06
CA GLN A 242 2.79 -18.00 20.53
C GLN A 242 4.28 -18.35 20.66
N LYS A 243 5.18 -17.44 20.23
CA LYS A 243 6.65 -17.65 20.24
C LYS A 243 7.28 -17.56 21.63
N TYR A 244 6.66 -16.86 22.59
CA TYR A 244 7.17 -16.65 23.95
C TYR A 244 6.13 -17.00 25.00
N ARG A 245 6.52 -17.83 25.97
CA ARG A 245 5.75 -18.04 27.19
C ARG A 245 5.88 -16.80 28.08
N GLY A 246 4.74 -16.29 28.54
CA GLY A 246 4.71 -15.26 29.57
C GLY A 246 4.73 -15.90 30.95
N HIS A 247 5.31 -15.23 31.93
CA HIS A 247 5.38 -15.68 33.32
C HIS A 247 4.81 -14.61 34.26
N GLU A 248 3.91 -14.99 35.16
CA GLU A 248 3.37 -14.10 36.18
C GLU A 248 4.05 -14.33 37.54
N ALA A 249 4.81 -13.33 37.99
CA ALA A 249 5.49 -13.37 39.27
C ALA A 249 4.50 -13.18 40.44
N LYS A 250 4.74 -13.91 41.54
CA LYS A 250 3.99 -13.73 42.80
C LYS A 250 4.28 -12.34 43.37
N LYS A 251 3.22 -11.52 43.52
CA LYS A 251 3.32 -10.14 44.01
C LYS A 251 3.26 -10.04 45.54
N SER A 252 2.70 -11.05 46.20
CA SER A 252 2.72 -11.18 47.66
C SER A 252 4.15 -11.46 48.17
N TRP A 253 4.48 -10.91 49.33
CA TRP A 253 5.56 -11.49 50.14
C TRP A 253 5.14 -12.88 50.66
N PRO A 254 6.08 -13.77 50.99
CA PRO A 254 5.83 -14.81 51.99
C PRO A 254 5.51 -14.18 53.36
#